data_AF-A0A382T2B2-F1
#
_entry.id   AF-A0A382T2B2-F1
#
_cell.length_a   1.000
_cell.length_b   1.000
_cell.length_c   1.000
_cell.angle_alpha   90.00
_cell.angle_beta   90.00
_cell.angle_gamma   90.00
#
_symmetry.space_group_name_H-M   'P 1'
#
loop_
_entity.id
_entity.type
_entity.pdbx_description
1 polymer ?
#
loop_
_entity_poly.entity_id
_entity_poly.type
_entity_poly.pdbx_seq_one_letter_code
_entity_poly.pdbx_strand_id
1 'polypeptide(L)'
;MLNYLIRWGVLCVSLAFLTTACKLLEGRQPTMKTVMQKGFKGDDSLLKKILEERATQQEKNLFATYVETLPGFKPKKGSDWAKKATAVVHAAKAVRDGDGDLDALKTVTNCRSCHEPHKVYPPGKNPFTPKNSKGK
;
A
#
# COMPACT_ATOMS: atom_id res chain seq x y z
N MET A 1 -40.51 35.31 26.79
CA MET A 1 -40.79 35.22 25.35
C MET A 1 -40.57 36.60 24.78
N LEU A 2 -39.77 36.89 23.76
CA LEU A 2 -38.98 36.14 22.79
C LEU A 2 -38.11 37.24 22.15
N ASN A 3 -36.81 37.02 21.95
CA ASN A 3 -36.02 37.56 20.82
C ASN A 3 -34.52 37.38 21.08
N TYR A 4 -34.09 36.15 20.81
CA TYR A 4 -32.73 35.76 20.51
C TYR A 4 -32.44 36.18 19.06
N LEU A 5 -32.10 37.44 18.84
CA LEU A 5 -31.63 37.95 17.56
C LEU A 5 -30.49 38.90 17.85
N ILE A 6 -29.25 38.41 17.80
CA ILE A 6 -27.97 39.09 17.51
C ILE A 6 -26.87 38.08 17.90
N ARG A 7 -26.56 37.11 17.01
CA ARG A 7 -25.31 36.33 17.12
C ARG A 7 -24.94 35.53 15.86
N TRP A 8 -25.26 35.97 14.66
CA TRP A 8 -24.89 35.21 13.45
C TRP A 8 -24.48 36.15 12.33
N GLY A 9 -23.35 36.82 12.54
CA GLY A 9 -22.65 37.58 11.51
C GLY A 9 -21.17 37.31 11.64
N VAL A 10 -20.51 36.98 10.53
CA VAL A 10 -19.07 36.69 10.38
C VAL A 10 -18.68 35.22 10.60
N LEU A 11 -18.98 34.35 9.62
CA LEU A 11 -18.13 33.18 9.31
C LEU A 11 -18.52 32.55 7.95
N CYS A 12 -18.59 33.35 6.88
CA CYS A 12 -18.89 32.86 5.54
C CYS A 12 -17.93 33.40 4.47
N VAL A 13 -16.61 33.42 4.68
CA VAL A 13 -15.66 33.54 3.54
C VAL A 13 -14.33 32.87 3.89
N SER A 14 -14.20 31.57 3.67
CA SER A 14 -12.90 30.90 3.43
C SER A 14 -13.00 29.38 3.16
N LEU A 15 -14.17 28.76 3.31
CA LEU A 15 -14.34 27.32 3.09
C LEU A 15 -14.75 26.96 1.66
N ALA A 16 -14.08 27.50 0.64
CA ALA A 16 -14.38 27.18 -0.76
C ALA A 16 -13.14 26.95 -1.66
N PHE A 17 -11.95 26.76 -1.07
CA PHE A 17 -10.72 26.54 -1.85
C PHE A 17 -9.96 25.24 -1.55
N LEU A 18 -10.53 24.30 -0.78
CA LEU A 18 -9.84 23.03 -0.45
C LEU A 18 -10.45 21.77 -1.10
N THR A 19 -11.54 21.88 -1.87
CA THR A 19 -12.17 20.69 -2.47
C THR A 19 -11.63 20.31 -3.85
N THR A 20 -10.87 21.18 -4.52
CA THR A 20 -10.42 20.95 -5.91
C THR A 20 -9.17 20.09 -6.04
N ALA A 21 -8.40 19.87 -4.97
CA ALA A 21 -7.15 19.09 -5.04
C ALA A 21 -7.37 17.56 -5.03
N CYS A 22 -8.52 17.07 -4.56
CA CYS A 22 -8.77 15.63 -4.46
C CYS A 22 -9.09 14.94 -5.79
N LYS A 23 -9.51 15.66 -6.84
CA LYS A 23 -9.99 15.06 -8.10
C LYS A 23 -8.91 14.77 -9.16
N LEU A 24 -7.69 15.28 -9.00
CA LEU A 24 -6.61 15.11 -10.00
C LEU A 24 -5.89 13.76 -9.93
N LEU A 25 -6.16 12.96 -8.89
CA LEU A 25 -5.52 11.64 -8.68
C LEU A 25 -6.38 10.45 -9.13
N GLU A 26 -7.63 10.66 -9.55
CA GLU A 26 -8.61 9.59 -9.79
C GLU A 26 -8.43 8.82 -11.12
N GLY A 27 -7.43 9.14 -11.95
CA GLY A 27 -7.39 8.66 -13.34
C GLY A 27 -6.41 7.53 -13.70
N ARG A 28 -5.38 7.23 -12.88
CA ARG A 28 -4.31 6.29 -13.29
C ARG A 28 -4.00 5.26 -12.21
N GLN A 29 -4.29 3.99 -12.52
CA GLN A 29 -3.87 2.85 -11.71
C GLN A 29 -2.37 2.93 -11.37
N PRO A 30 -1.95 2.71 -10.12
CA PRO A 30 -0.55 2.79 -9.75
C PRO A 30 0.28 1.75 -10.52
N THR A 31 1.48 2.15 -10.94
CA THR A 31 2.40 1.20 -11.58
C THR A 31 2.94 0.19 -10.57
N MET A 32 3.36 -1.00 -11.02
CA MET A 32 4.05 -1.98 -10.17
C MET A 32 5.23 -1.36 -9.40
N LYS A 33 5.99 -0.46 -10.03
CA LYS A 33 7.10 0.25 -9.38
C LYS A 33 6.59 1.09 -8.21
N THR A 34 5.50 1.83 -8.40
CA THR A 34 4.86 2.64 -7.36
C THR A 34 4.37 1.77 -6.21
N VAL A 35 3.65 0.68 -6.52
CA VAL A 35 3.14 -0.27 -5.52
C VAL A 35 4.28 -0.82 -4.68
N MET A 36 5.35 -1.28 -5.31
CA MET A 36 6.49 -1.84 -4.58
C MET A 36 7.26 -0.78 -3.77
N GLN A 37 7.49 0.41 -4.32
CA GLN A 37 8.26 1.44 -3.63
C GLN A 37 7.50 2.11 -2.48
N LYS A 38 6.24 2.49 -2.70
CA LYS A 38 5.44 3.18 -1.68
C LYS A 38 4.72 2.20 -0.75
N GLY A 39 4.29 1.05 -1.27
CA GLY A 39 3.57 0.04 -0.50
C GLY A 39 4.45 -0.85 0.36
N PHE A 40 5.57 -1.35 -0.17
CA PHE A 40 6.31 -2.47 0.46
C PHE A 40 7.75 -2.14 0.91
N LYS A 41 8.42 -1.17 0.28
CA LYS A 41 9.86 -0.98 0.45
C LYS A 41 10.20 0.24 1.30
N GLY A 42 11.03 0.02 2.32
CA GLY A 42 11.64 1.09 3.11
C GLY A 42 10.88 1.38 4.40
N ASP A 43 11.47 2.22 5.24
CA ASP A 43 11.00 2.46 6.60
C ASP A 43 9.70 3.27 6.68
N ASP A 44 9.40 4.03 5.64
CA ASP A 44 8.16 4.80 5.51
C ASP A 44 7.13 4.14 4.58
N SER A 45 7.35 2.88 4.22
CA SER A 45 6.37 2.13 3.42
C SER A 45 5.06 1.93 4.18
N LEU A 46 3.96 1.91 3.42
CA LEU A 46 2.63 1.70 4.00
C LEU A 46 2.54 0.37 4.75
N LEU A 47 3.09 -0.71 4.19
CA LEU A 47 3.13 -2.01 4.86
C LEU A 47 3.83 -1.93 6.22
N LYS A 48 5.00 -1.27 6.29
CA LYS A 48 5.72 -1.16 7.56
C LYS A 48 4.93 -0.35 8.58
N LYS A 49 4.33 0.78 8.18
CA LYS A 49 3.43 1.55 9.03
C LYS A 49 2.27 0.73 9.58
N ILE A 50 1.68 -0.14 8.74
CA ILE A 50 0.57 -1.02 9.12
C ILE A 50 1.02 -2.07 10.12
N LEU A 51 2.14 -2.75 9.85
CA LEU A 51 2.68 -3.79 10.73
C LEU A 51 3.20 -3.25 12.06
N GLU A 52 3.57 -1.97 12.12
CA GLU A 52 3.96 -1.25 13.34
C GLU A 52 2.79 -0.52 14.00
N GLU A 53 1.55 -0.75 13.53
CA GLU A 53 0.31 -0.18 14.10
C GLU A 53 0.26 1.36 14.15
N ARG A 54 1.11 2.04 13.38
CA ARG A 54 1.17 3.51 13.29
C ARG A 54 0.49 4.07 12.03
N ALA A 55 -0.05 3.22 11.17
CA ALA A 55 -0.77 3.65 9.97
C ALA A 55 -2.14 4.25 10.32
N THR A 56 -2.42 5.40 9.74
CA THR A 56 -3.77 5.97 9.72
C THR A 56 -4.73 5.13 8.86
N GLN A 57 -6.05 5.29 9.05
CA GLN A 57 -7.03 4.61 8.21
C GLN A 57 -6.90 4.97 6.72
N GLN A 58 -6.52 6.22 6.41
CA GLN A 58 -6.27 6.64 5.03
C GLN A 58 -5.08 5.90 4.40
N GLU A 59 -4.03 5.64 5.18
CA GLU A 59 -2.87 4.87 4.73
C GLU A 59 -3.21 3.39 4.53
N LYS A 60 -4.04 2.79 5.40
CA LYS A 60 -4.57 1.44 5.21
C LYS A 60 -5.41 1.34 3.93
N ASN A 61 -6.28 2.32 3.67
CA ASN A 61 -7.07 2.40 2.44
C ASN A 61 -6.15 2.49 1.21
N LEU A 62 -5.15 3.36 1.24
CA LEU A 62 -4.19 3.52 0.15
C LEU A 62 -3.39 2.24 -0.11
N PHE A 63 -2.98 1.53 0.94
CA PHE A 63 -2.30 0.25 0.79
C PHE A 63 -3.20 -0.80 0.13
N ALA A 64 -4.47 -0.91 0.57
CA ALA A 64 -5.45 -1.80 -0.04
C ALA A 64 -5.62 -1.49 -1.54
N THR A 65 -5.80 -0.23 -1.92
CA THR A 65 -5.88 0.20 -3.32
C THR A 65 -4.62 -0.15 -4.13
N TYR A 66 -3.43 -0.01 -3.54
CA TYR A 66 -2.20 -0.40 -4.22
C TYR A 66 -2.15 -1.90 -4.46
N VAL A 67 -2.46 -2.73 -3.45
CA VAL A 67 -2.32 -4.18 -3.59
C VAL A 67 -3.40 -4.80 -4.47
N GLU A 68 -4.58 -4.18 -4.59
CA GLU A 68 -5.64 -4.59 -5.54
C GLU A 68 -5.17 -4.63 -6.99
N THR A 69 -4.13 -3.87 -7.33
CA THR A 69 -3.55 -3.89 -8.68
C THR A 69 -2.62 -5.08 -8.93
N LEU A 70 -2.13 -5.75 -7.88
CA LEU A 70 -1.12 -6.81 -8.00
C LEU A 70 -1.55 -7.96 -8.92
N PRO A 71 -2.78 -8.52 -8.81
CA PRO A 71 -3.19 -9.63 -9.67
C PRO A 71 -3.18 -9.28 -11.16
N GLY A 72 -3.33 -7.99 -11.51
CA GLY A 72 -3.32 -7.52 -12.90
C GLY A 72 -1.93 -7.44 -13.54
N PHE A 73 -0.85 -7.48 -12.75
CA PHE A 73 0.50 -7.48 -13.31
C PHE A 73 0.93 -8.90 -13.74
N LYS A 74 1.79 -8.95 -14.76
CA LYS A 74 2.37 -10.20 -15.25
C LYS A 74 3.86 -10.24 -14.89
N PRO A 75 4.30 -11.12 -13.97
CA PRO A 75 5.72 -11.29 -13.69
C PRO A 75 6.44 -11.98 -14.85
N LYS A 76 7.77 -11.86 -14.88
CA LYS A 76 8.61 -12.43 -15.96
C LYS A 76 8.75 -13.95 -15.89
N LYS A 77 8.47 -14.55 -14.72
CA LYS A 77 8.59 -15.98 -14.43
C LYS A 77 7.69 -16.36 -13.26
N GLY A 78 7.51 -17.66 -13.04
CA GLY A 78 6.65 -18.21 -12.00
C GLY A 78 5.18 -18.31 -12.42
N SER A 79 4.44 -19.25 -11.84
CA SER A 79 3.05 -19.56 -12.19
C SER A 79 2.05 -19.26 -11.07
N ASP A 80 2.51 -19.09 -9.83
CA ASP A 80 1.67 -18.93 -8.63
C ASP A 80 1.39 -17.46 -8.27
N TRP A 81 1.68 -16.53 -9.19
CA TRP A 81 1.51 -15.09 -8.99
C TRP A 81 0.11 -14.70 -8.56
N ALA A 82 -0.92 -15.13 -9.32
CA ALA A 82 -2.30 -14.76 -9.05
C ALA A 82 -2.73 -15.19 -7.64
N LYS A 83 -2.34 -16.40 -7.23
CA LYS A 83 -2.61 -16.92 -5.88
C LYS A 83 -1.98 -16.05 -4.79
N LYS A 84 -0.68 -15.72 -4.93
CA LYS A 84 0.04 -14.88 -3.96
C LYS A 84 -0.49 -13.45 -3.92
N ALA A 85 -0.73 -12.84 -5.08
CA ALA A 85 -1.26 -11.49 -5.19
C ALA A 85 -2.65 -11.38 -4.54
N THR A 86 -3.56 -12.34 -4.80
CA THR A 86 -4.88 -12.38 -4.18
C THR A 86 -4.80 -12.56 -2.66
N ALA A 87 -3.87 -13.38 -2.16
CA ALA A 87 -3.68 -13.54 -0.72
C ALA A 87 -3.27 -12.22 -0.04
N VAL A 88 -2.41 -11.42 -0.68
CA VAL A 88 -2.04 -10.08 -0.22
C VAL A 88 -3.25 -9.14 -0.22
N VAL A 89 -4.06 -9.14 -1.29
CA VAL A 89 -5.28 -8.32 -1.38
C VAL A 89 -6.24 -8.65 -0.24
N HIS A 90 -6.49 -9.92 0.02
CA HIS A 90 -7.39 -10.36 1.07
C HIS A 90 -6.91 -9.91 2.46
N ALA A 91 -5.65 -10.20 2.79
CA ALA A 91 -5.09 -9.80 4.09
C ALA A 91 -5.07 -8.27 4.28
N ALA A 92 -4.72 -7.51 3.24
CA ALA A 92 -4.70 -6.05 3.31
C ALA A 92 -6.10 -5.46 3.53
N LYS A 93 -7.13 -6.01 2.86
CA LYS A 93 -8.52 -5.58 3.07
C LYS A 93 -9.00 -5.91 4.48
N ALA A 94 -8.76 -7.12 4.96
CA ALA A 94 -9.12 -7.51 6.32
C ALA A 94 -8.49 -6.58 7.37
N VAL A 95 -7.19 -6.27 7.24
CA VAL A 95 -6.50 -5.33 8.15
C VAL A 95 -7.03 -3.89 8.02
N ARG A 96 -7.39 -3.46 6.81
CA ARG A 96 -8.04 -2.16 6.58
C ARG A 96 -9.41 -2.08 7.26
N ASP A 97 -10.20 -3.14 7.16
CA ASP A 97 -11.58 -3.18 7.64
C ASP A 97 -11.68 -3.45 9.16
N GLY A 98 -10.58 -3.87 9.79
CA GLY A 98 -10.51 -4.11 11.23
C GLY A 98 -10.74 -5.57 11.64
N ASP A 99 -10.95 -6.45 10.66
CA ASP A 99 -11.23 -7.89 10.87
C ASP A 99 -9.99 -8.79 10.66
N GLY A 100 -8.85 -8.19 10.32
CA GLY A 100 -7.65 -8.90 9.88
C GLY A 100 -6.54 -8.99 10.93
N ASP A 101 -5.74 -10.04 10.79
CA ASP A 101 -4.53 -10.28 11.58
C ASP A 101 -3.27 -9.72 10.89
N LEU A 102 -2.44 -9.00 11.65
CA LEU A 102 -1.18 -8.44 11.17
C LEU A 102 -0.14 -9.53 10.87
N ASP A 103 -0.15 -10.65 11.59
CA ASP A 103 0.75 -11.77 11.31
C ASP A 103 0.37 -12.49 10.01
N ALA A 104 -0.93 -12.65 9.73
CA ALA A 104 -1.42 -13.09 8.43
C ALA A 104 -0.96 -12.15 7.30
N LEU A 105 -1.07 -10.82 7.49
CA LEU A 105 -0.58 -9.84 6.50
C LEU A 105 0.94 -9.95 6.29
N LYS A 106 1.71 -10.02 7.37
CA LYS A 106 3.17 -10.18 7.34
C LYS A 106 3.60 -11.45 6.61
N THR A 107 2.86 -12.54 6.81
CA THR A 107 3.13 -13.84 6.18
C THR A 107 3.00 -13.76 4.66
N VAL A 108 1.91 -13.17 4.15
CA VAL A 108 1.65 -13.09 2.70
C VAL A 108 2.48 -12.01 2.01
N THR A 109 3.01 -11.03 2.75
CA THR A 109 3.83 -9.92 2.23
C THR A 109 5.34 -10.16 2.31
N ASN A 110 5.77 -11.41 2.48
CA ASN A 110 7.18 -11.77 2.54
C ASN A 110 7.90 -11.50 1.19
N CYS A 111 8.79 -10.49 1.19
CA CYS A 111 9.56 -10.04 0.02
C CYS A 111 10.24 -11.17 -0.75
N ARG A 112 10.82 -12.14 -0.05
CA ARG A 112 11.55 -13.27 -0.64
C ARG A 112 10.60 -14.23 -1.35
N SER A 113 9.48 -14.57 -0.69
CA SER A 113 8.47 -15.50 -1.19
C SER A 113 7.81 -15.06 -2.50
N CYS A 114 7.83 -13.76 -2.80
CA CYS A 114 7.34 -13.21 -4.05
C CYS A 114 8.48 -13.00 -5.06
N HIS A 115 9.60 -12.40 -4.65
CA HIS A 115 10.66 -12.03 -5.57
C HIS A 115 11.48 -13.22 -6.09
N GLU A 116 11.77 -14.24 -5.28
CA GLU A 116 12.52 -15.41 -5.76
C GLU A 116 11.84 -16.12 -6.95
N PRO A 117 10.53 -16.46 -6.87
CA PRO A 117 9.84 -17.08 -8.00
C PRO A 117 9.52 -16.12 -9.14
N HIS A 118 9.30 -14.82 -8.89
CA HIS A 118 8.69 -13.92 -9.90
C HIS A 118 9.58 -12.80 -10.44
N LYS A 119 10.68 -12.47 -9.75
CA LYS A 119 11.54 -11.35 -10.11
C LYS A 119 12.86 -11.81 -10.71
N VAL A 120 13.24 -11.18 -11.81
CA VAL A 120 14.57 -11.31 -12.39
C VAL A 120 15.40 -10.12 -11.93
N TYR A 121 16.51 -10.40 -11.25
CA TYR A 121 17.45 -9.39 -10.79
C TYR A 121 18.62 -9.27 -11.78
N PRO A 122 19.20 -8.07 -11.97
CA PRO A 122 20.49 -7.94 -12.62
C PRO A 122 21.55 -8.79 -11.89
N PRO A 123 22.61 -9.23 -12.60
CA PRO A 123 23.73 -9.96 -12.00
C PRO A 123 24.27 -9.24 -10.75
N GLY A 124 24.44 -9.97 -9.65
CA GLY A 124 24.95 -9.43 -8.39
C GLY A 124 24.01 -8.48 -7.64
N LYS A 125 22.77 -8.27 -8.09
CA LYS A 125 21.78 -7.37 -7.44
C LYS A 125 20.63 -8.09 -6.74
N ASN A 126 20.66 -9.42 -6.67
CA ASN A 126 19.67 -10.18 -5.91
C ASN A 126 19.96 -10.06 -4.40
N PRO A 127 19.07 -9.45 -3.59
CA PRO A 127 19.31 -9.29 -2.15
C PRO A 127 19.20 -10.62 -1.37
N PHE A 128 18.70 -11.69 -1.99
CA PHE A 128 18.51 -13.00 -1.36
C PHE A 128 19.64 -14.00 -1.66
N THR A 129 20.63 -13.64 -2.50
CA THR A 129 21.79 -14.50 -2.72
C THR A 129 22.68 -14.51 -1.48
N PRO A 130 23.11 -15.68 -0.98
CA PRO A 130 24.09 -15.76 0.10
C PRO A 130 25.36 -15.00 -0.26
N LYS A 131 25.88 -14.17 0.65
CA LYS A 131 27.07 -13.34 0.41
C LYS A 131 28.40 -14.13 0.33
N ASN A 132 28.34 -15.47 0.34
CA ASN A 132 29.51 -16.35 0.49
C ASN A 132 29.88 -17.16 -0.75
N SER A 133 29.59 -16.65 -1.96
CA SER A 133 30.03 -17.26 -3.22
C SER A 133 31.15 -16.46 -3.92
N LYS A 134 32.04 -15.83 -3.14
CA LYS A 134 33.37 -15.47 -3.64
C LYS A 134 34.33 -16.61 -3.26
N GLY A 135 34.50 -17.57 -4.18
CA GLY A 135 35.70 -18.43 -4.18
C GLY A 135 36.95 -17.54 -4.24
N LYS A 136 38.00 -17.84 -3.48
CA LYS A 136 39.06 -18.79 -3.87
C LYS A 136 39.54 -18.53 -5.29
#